data_AF-A0A972UF16-F1
#
_entry.id   AF-A0A972UF16-F1
#
_cell.length_a   1.000
_cell.length_b   1.000
_cell.length_c   1.000
_cell.angle_alpha   90.00
_cell.angle_beta   90.00
_cell.angle_gamma   90.00
#
_symmetry.space_group_name_H-M   'P 1'
#
loop_
_entity.id
_entity.type
_entity.pdbx_description
1 polymer ?
#
loop_
_entity_poly.entity_id
_entity_poly.type
_entity_poly.pdbx_seq_one_letter_code
_entity_poly.pdbx_strand_id
1 'polypeptide(L)'
;MSAATTALVIFLPLSSQAFECPRHLAEAELTIQTMKERFETKHMAARVALSDSKTLRARTLLTNARITLLTARMLHDKAWNPPNHARAIAKADAAKGFALATNDLLASR
;
A
#
# COMPACT_ATOMS: atom_id res chain seq x y z
N MET A 1 3.91 50.01 -0.20
CA MET A 1 2.76 49.49 -0.97
C MET A 1 2.87 47.98 -0.93
N SER A 2 1.93 47.30 -0.26
CA SER A 2 2.06 45.89 0.13
C SER A 2 1.66 44.94 -1.00
N ALA A 3 2.41 43.85 -1.14
CA ALA A 3 2.27 42.81 -2.16
C ALA A 3 1.04 41.93 -1.94
N ALA A 4 0.39 41.51 -3.03
CA ALA A 4 -0.61 40.46 -3.02
C ALA A 4 -0.09 39.27 -3.82
N THR A 5 0.49 38.30 -3.11
CA THR A 5 0.83 36.99 -3.65
C THR A 5 -0.43 36.14 -3.66
N THR A 6 -1.10 36.04 -4.81
CA THR A 6 -2.28 35.20 -4.97
C THR A 6 -1.85 33.73 -5.03
N ALA A 7 -2.04 33.01 -3.94
CA ALA A 7 -1.90 31.56 -3.89
C ALA A 7 -3.06 30.93 -4.69
N LEU A 8 -2.73 30.37 -5.86
CA LEU A 8 -3.65 29.58 -6.67
C LEU A 8 -3.89 28.24 -5.97
N VAL A 9 -4.98 28.13 -5.21
CA VAL A 9 -5.44 26.85 -4.66
C VAL A 9 -6.12 26.08 -5.78
N ILE A 10 -5.39 25.13 -6.37
CA ILE A 10 -5.92 24.22 -7.39
C ILE A 10 -6.94 23.30 -6.72
N PHE A 11 -8.23 23.60 -6.92
CA PHE A 11 -9.34 22.72 -6.57
C PHE A 11 -9.37 21.54 -7.57
N LEU A 12 -8.66 20.45 -7.25
CA LEU A 12 -8.85 19.17 -7.94
C LEU A 12 -10.26 18.64 -7.61
N PRO A 13 -11.01 18.10 -8.60
CA PRO A 13 -12.36 17.62 -8.37
C PRO A 13 -12.33 16.38 -7.47
N LEU A 14 -12.79 16.56 -6.22
CA LEU A 14 -12.94 15.52 -5.19
C LEU A 14 -13.74 14.29 -5.66
N SER A 15 -14.52 14.41 -6.73
CA SER A 15 -15.29 13.32 -7.34
C SER A 15 -14.43 12.27 -8.05
N SER A 16 -13.22 12.62 -8.51
CA SER A 16 -12.32 11.69 -9.21
C SER A 16 -11.77 10.57 -8.30
N GLN A 17 -11.52 10.87 -7.03
CA GLN A 17 -10.93 9.92 -6.09
C GLN A 17 -11.86 8.76 -5.71
N ALA A 18 -13.18 8.97 -5.72
CA ALA A 18 -14.12 7.87 -5.49
C ALA A 18 -14.05 6.81 -6.61
N PHE A 19 -13.82 7.24 -7.86
CA PHE A 19 -13.62 6.35 -9.01
C PHE A 19 -12.25 5.66 -9.01
N GLU A 20 -11.22 6.32 -8.49
CA GLU A 20 -9.87 5.76 -8.46
C GLU A 20 -9.64 4.79 -7.30
N CYS A 21 -10.33 4.98 -6.16
CA CYS A 21 -10.13 4.18 -4.95
C CYS A 21 -10.20 2.65 -5.18
N PRO A 22 -11.18 2.09 -5.92
CA PRO A 22 -11.23 0.66 -6.22
C PRO A 22 -10.00 0.16 -6.98
N ARG A 23 -9.46 0.95 -7.92
CA ARG A 23 -8.25 0.60 -8.68
C ARG A 23 -7.03 0.48 -7.77
N HIS A 24 -6.82 1.45 -6.87
CA HIS A 24 -5.70 1.42 -5.93
C HIS A 24 -5.79 0.22 -4.97
N LEU A 25 -7.00 -0.12 -4.49
CA LEU A 25 -7.23 -1.31 -3.67
C LEU A 25 -6.90 -2.60 -4.42
N ALA A 26 -7.35 -2.73 -5.67
CA ALA A 26 -7.08 -3.90 -6.51
C ALA A 26 -5.59 -4.06 -6.82
N GLU A 27 -4.89 -2.98 -7.16
CA GLU A 27 -3.45 -3.00 -7.39
C GLU A 27 -2.66 -3.41 -6.14
N ALA A 28 -3.04 -2.87 -4.97
CA ALA A 28 -2.41 -3.22 -3.71
C ALA A 28 -2.63 -4.70 -3.35
N GLU A 29 -3.86 -5.21 -3.55
CA GLU A 29 -4.19 -6.62 -3.33
C GLU A 29 -3.38 -7.55 -4.24
N LEU A 30 -3.37 -7.27 -5.54
CA LEU A 30 -2.60 -8.06 -6.51
C LEU A 30 -1.11 -8.07 -6.12
N THR A 31 -0.54 -6.91 -5.81
CA THR A 31 0.88 -6.80 -5.43
C THR A 31 1.17 -7.61 -4.17
N ILE A 32 0.34 -7.50 -3.13
CA ILE A 32 0.50 -8.25 -1.89
C ILE A 32 0.45 -9.76 -2.16
N GLN A 33 -0.50 -10.21 -2.98
CA GLN A 33 -0.65 -11.61 -3.32
C GLN A 33 0.57 -12.14 -4.08
N THR A 34 1.04 -11.43 -5.11
CA THR A 34 2.25 -11.79 -5.86
C THR A 34 3.47 -11.86 -4.94
N MET A 35 3.62 -10.92 -4.01
CA MET A 35 4.78 -10.91 -3.11
C MET A 35 4.72 -12.00 -2.06
N LYS A 36 3.53 -12.37 -1.59
CA LYS A 36 3.32 -13.52 -0.73
C LYS A 36 3.72 -14.81 -1.44
N GLU A 37 3.26 -15.03 -2.67
CA GLU A 37 3.61 -16.22 -3.46
C GLU A 37 5.11 -16.31 -3.73
N ARG A 38 5.77 -15.19 -4.06
CA ARG A 38 7.23 -15.15 -4.23
C ARG A 38 7.98 -15.47 -2.95
N PHE A 39 7.54 -14.91 -1.82
CA PHE A 39 8.11 -15.19 -0.50
C PHE A 39 7.99 -16.69 -0.20
N GLU A 40 6.79 -17.25 -0.29
CA GLU A 40 6.53 -18.68 -0.04
C GLU A 40 7.36 -19.58 -0.96
N THR A 41 7.39 -19.29 -2.27
CA THR A 41 8.17 -20.07 -3.24
C THR A 41 9.66 -20.06 -2.92
N LYS A 42 10.25 -18.89 -2.63
CA LYS A 42 11.67 -18.79 -2.26
C LYS A 42 11.97 -19.52 -0.95
N HIS A 43 11.11 -19.40 0.06
CA HIS A 43 11.33 -20.02 1.36
C HIS A 43 11.13 -21.54 1.33
N MET A 44 10.17 -22.05 0.56
CA MET A 44 10.01 -23.50 0.34
C MET A 44 11.18 -24.07 -0.45
N ALA A 45 11.64 -23.40 -1.51
CA ALA A 45 12.76 -23.86 -2.33
C ALA A 45 14.09 -23.85 -1.56
N ALA A 46 14.32 -22.86 -0.71
CA ALA A 46 15.61 -22.65 -0.08
C ALA A 46 15.77 -23.34 1.30
N ARG A 47 14.74 -24.06 1.81
CA ARG A 47 14.70 -24.59 3.20
C ARG A 47 15.22 -23.59 4.23
N VAL A 48 14.98 -22.29 3.99
CA VAL A 48 15.55 -21.22 4.81
C VAL A 48 14.89 -21.32 6.18
N ALA A 49 15.73 -21.45 7.21
CA ALA A 49 15.24 -21.41 8.58
C ALA A 49 14.47 -20.10 8.78
N LEU A 50 13.22 -20.20 9.23
CA LEU A 50 12.33 -19.07 9.56
C LEU A 50 12.92 -18.10 10.61
N SER A 51 14.11 -18.41 11.15
CA SER A 51 14.89 -17.61 12.10
C SER A 51 15.82 -16.58 11.45
N ASP A 52 15.99 -16.59 10.12
CA ASP A 52 16.78 -15.54 9.46
C ASP A 52 16.10 -14.16 9.60
N SER A 53 16.87 -13.19 10.06
CA SER A 53 16.42 -11.81 10.31
C SER A 53 15.82 -11.14 9.07
N LYS A 54 16.37 -11.41 7.86
CA LYS A 54 15.81 -10.89 6.61
C LYS A 54 14.44 -11.50 6.33
N THR A 55 14.30 -12.82 6.53
CA THR A 55 13.04 -13.56 6.37
C THR A 55 11.95 -13.07 7.32
N LEU A 56 12.29 -12.86 8.60
CA LEU A 56 11.35 -12.31 9.59
C LEU A 56 10.89 -10.90 9.21
N ARG A 57 11.83 -10.04 8.79
CA ARG A 57 11.50 -8.68 8.36
C ARG A 57 10.63 -8.66 7.11
N ALA A 58 10.88 -9.53 6.14
CA ALA A 58 10.02 -9.72 4.97
C ALA A 58 8.59 -10.15 5.36
N ARG A 59 8.46 -11.08 6.31
CA ARG A 59 7.14 -11.49 6.84
C ARG A 59 6.41 -10.35 7.54
N THR A 60 7.12 -9.54 8.33
CA THR A 60 6.57 -8.36 8.99
C THR A 60 6.08 -7.34 7.97
N LEU A 61 6.85 -7.07 6.90
CA LEU A 61 6.44 -6.18 5.82
C LEU A 61 5.17 -6.68 5.11
N LEU A 62 5.08 -7.98 4.78
CA LEU A 62 3.85 -8.56 4.21
C LEU A 62 2.65 -8.47 5.16
N THR A 63 2.89 -8.66 6.47
CA THR A 63 1.85 -8.52 7.49
C THR A 63 1.35 -7.08 7.56
N ASN A 64 2.26 -6.11 7.58
CA ASN A 64 1.94 -4.68 7.56
C ASN A 64 1.19 -4.29 6.29
N ALA A 65 1.59 -4.82 5.14
CA ALA A 65 0.89 -4.59 3.87
C ALA A 65 -0.58 -5.04 3.96
N ARG A 66 -0.82 -6.25 4.47
CA ARG A 66 -2.19 -6.80 4.64
C ARG A 66 -3.04 -5.99 5.62
N ILE A 67 -2.48 -5.61 6.77
CA ILE A 67 -3.18 -4.79 7.77
C ILE A 67 -3.52 -3.41 7.19
N THR A 68 -2.58 -2.82 6.45
CA THR A 68 -2.78 -1.52 5.82
C THR A 68 -3.85 -1.59 4.72
N LEU A 69 -3.86 -2.65 3.90
CA LEU A 69 -4.91 -2.88 2.90
C LEU A 69 -6.28 -3.08 3.56
N LEU A 70 -6.36 -3.84 4.65
CA LEU A 70 -7.61 -4.00 5.41
C LEU A 70 -8.13 -2.65 5.90
N THR A 71 -7.23 -1.80 6.42
CA THR A 71 -7.58 -0.44 6.85
C THR A 71 -8.07 0.41 5.67
N ALA A 72 -7.44 0.29 4.50
CA ALA A 72 -7.86 0.98 3.29
C ALA A 72 -9.28 0.57 2.87
N ARG A 73 -9.60 -0.73 2.91
CA ARG A 73 -10.95 -1.25 2.64
C ARG A 73 -11.98 -0.72 3.63
N MET A 74 -11.67 -0.77 4.93
CA MET A 74 -12.56 -0.22 5.96
C MET A 74 -12.85 1.28 5.75
N LEU A 75 -11.87 2.05 5.27
CA LEU A 75 -12.05 3.46 4.96
C LEU A 75 -12.89 3.67 3.69
N HIS A 76 -12.71 2.83 2.67
CA HIS A 76 -13.53 2.82 1.46
C HIS A 76 -14.99 2.46 1.76
N ASP A 77 -15.22 1.39 2.52
CA ASP A 77 -16.56 0.91 2.86
C ASP A 77 -17.33 1.91 3.76
N LYS A 78 -16.60 2.67 4.59
CA LYS A 78 -17.15 3.76 5.43
C LYS A 78 -17.06 5.13 4.75
N ALA A 79 -16.72 5.20 3.47
CA ALA A 79 -16.59 6.47 2.77
C ALA A 79 -17.97 7.04 2.43
N TRP A 80 -18.54 7.79 3.36
CA TRP A 80 -19.70 8.65 3.10
C TRP A 80 -19.27 10.05 2.63
N ASN A 81 -17.95 10.31 2.59
CA ASN A 81 -17.38 11.59 2.17
C ASN A 81 -16.04 11.42 1.39
N PRO A 82 -15.69 12.38 0.51
CA PRO A 82 -14.45 12.33 -0.28
C PRO A 82 -13.13 12.19 0.51
N PRO A 83 -12.96 12.79 1.71
CA PRO A 83 -11.74 12.62 2.51
C PRO A 83 -11.43 11.17 2.89
N ASN A 84 -12.47 10.34 3.09
CA ASN A 84 -12.29 8.92 3.39
C ASN A 84 -11.78 8.15 2.16
N HIS A 85 -12.21 8.51 0.95
CA HIS A 85 -11.64 7.95 -0.29
C HIS A 85 -10.17 8.35 -0.47
N ALA A 86 -9.81 9.61 -0.22
CA ALA A 86 -8.41 10.07 -0.26
C ALA A 86 -7.53 9.25 0.69
N ARG A 87 -8.01 9.03 1.92
CA ARG A 87 -7.31 8.24 2.95
C ARG A 87 -7.23 6.77 2.57
N ALA A 88 -8.28 6.21 1.97
CA ALA A 88 -8.29 4.83 1.49
C ALA A 88 -7.25 4.63 0.37
N ILE A 89 -7.17 5.56 -0.59
CA ILE A 89 -6.14 5.55 -1.64
C ILE A 89 -4.74 5.60 -1.03
N ALA A 90 -4.47 6.56 -0.15
CA ALA A 90 -3.16 6.70 0.48
C ALA A 90 -2.76 5.44 1.27
N LYS A 91 -3.71 4.77 1.93
CA LYS A 91 -3.47 3.51 2.63
C LYS A 91 -3.25 2.35 1.66
N ALA A 92 -3.99 2.29 0.56
CA ALA A 92 -3.78 1.28 -0.48
C ALA A 92 -2.37 1.40 -1.11
N ASP A 93 -1.94 2.61 -1.42
CA ASP A 93 -0.60 2.87 -1.95
C ASP A 93 0.50 2.53 -0.93
N ALA A 94 0.28 2.85 0.35
CA ALA A 94 1.20 2.44 1.42
C ALA A 94 1.27 0.91 1.56
N ALA A 95 0.13 0.21 1.45
CA ALA A 95 0.08 -1.25 1.47
C ALA A 95 0.88 -1.86 0.31
N LYS A 96 0.73 -1.32 -0.89
CA LYS A 96 1.52 -1.66 -2.07
C LYS A 96 3.01 -1.42 -1.83
N GLY A 97 3.37 -0.27 -1.25
CA GLY A 97 4.75 0.07 -0.89
C GLY A 97 5.39 -0.93 0.07
N PHE A 98 4.68 -1.35 1.12
CA PHE A 98 5.17 -2.40 2.03
C PHE A 98 5.39 -3.74 1.31
N ALA A 99 4.51 -4.12 0.38
CA ALA A 99 4.68 -5.33 -0.40
C ALA A 99 5.91 -5.26 -1.32
N LEU A 100 6.12 -4.14 -2.02
CA LEU A 100 7.30 -3.94 -2.86
C LEU A 100 8.60 -3.92 -2.04
N ALA A 101 8.59 -3.30 -0.85
CA ALA A 101 9.74 -3.33 0.04
C ALA A 101 10.13 -4.76 0.46
N THR A 102 9.17 -5.69 0.56
CA THR A 102 9.46 -7.11 0.76
C THR A 102 10.28 -7.67 -0.41
N ASN A 103 9.92 -7.35 -1.65
CA ASN A 103 10.65 -7.79 -2.83
C ASN A 103 12.09 -7.28 -2.82
N ASP A 104 12.28 -6.00 -2.54
CA ASP A 104 13.61 -5.36 -2.52
C ASP A 104 14.49 -5.97 -1.43
N LEU A 105 13.91 -6.22 -0.24
CA LEU A 105 14.60 -6.89 0.86
C LEU A 105 15.05 -8.31 0.47
N LEU A 106 14.18 -9.08 -0.20
CA LEU A 106 14.48 -10.44 -0.67
C LEU A 106 15.39 -10.47 -1.92
N ALA A 107 15.60 -9.34 -2.58
CA ALA A 107 16.50 -9.19 -3.73
C ALA A 107 17.88 -8.67 -3.32
N SER A 108 17.99 -7.96 -2.19
CA SER A 108 19.26 -7.48 -1.63
C SER A 108 20.14 -8.66 -1.18
N ARG A 109 21.25 -8.85 -1.90
CA ARG A 109 22.28 -9.86 -1.60
C ARG A 109 22.92 -9.55 -0.25
#